data_AF-A0A965APD9-F1
#
_entry.id   AF-A0A965APD9-F1
#
_cell.length_a   1.000
_cell.length_b   1.000
_cell.length_c   1.000
_cell.angle_alpha   90.00
_cell.angle_beta   90.00
_cell.angle_gamma   90.00
#
_symmetry.space_group_name_H-M   'P 1'
#
loop_
_entity.id
_entity.type
_entity.pdbx_description
1 polymer ?
#
loop_
_entity_poly.entity_id
_entity_poly.type
_entity_poly.pdbx_seq_one_letter_code
_entity_poly.pdbx_strand_id
1 'polypeptide(L)'
;MPFDGWSMQALRDGARDSGFGPEIVTQEFPRGVADAIRHFSHMADRHMLAGMEQADLGDLRIHERVALAVETRLAFLGPHREAVHRGLTWLALPQNAVLGARLLYRTVDDIWYAVGDRSADFSFCTKRGLLAGVVGSTTLFWLDDRSE
;
A
#
# COMPACT_ATOMS: atom_id res chain seq x y z
N MET A 1 5.93 16.64 -1.85
CA MET A 1 4.66 16.82 -2.59
C MET A 1 4.21 18.26 -2.34
N PRO A 2 4.14 19.14 -3.35
CA PRO A 2 3.55 20.47 -3.17
C PRO A 2 2.04 20.35 -2.92
N PHE A 3 1.47 21.43 -2.39
CA PHE A 3 0.15 21.67 -1.77
C PHE A 3 -1.10 20.85 -2.23
N ASP A 4 -1.13 20.25 -3.42
CA ASP A 4 -2.34 19.69 -4.05
C ASP A 4 -2.58 18.17 -3.84
N GLY A 5 -1.65 17.46 -3.19
CA GLY A 5 -1.80 16.02 -2.97
C GLY A 5 -1.87 15.21 -4.29
N TRP A 6 -2.68 14.16 -4.32
CA TRP A 6 -2.86 13.33 -5.52
C TRP A 6 -3.76 14.04 -6.54
N SER A 7 -3.17 14.59 -7.60
CA SER A 7 -3.88 15.28 -8.68
C SER A 7 -3.26 15.02 -10.06
N MET A 8 -4.02 15.25 -11.14
CA MET A 8 -3.46 15.17 -12.49
C MET A 8 -2.34 16.20 -12.72
N GLN A 9 -2.40 17.34 -12.03
CA GLN A 9 -1.33 18.34 -12.08
C GLN A 9 -0.06 17.79 -11.44
N ALA A 10 -0.15 17.22 -10.24
CA ALA A 10 0.98 16.61 -9.55
C ALA A 10 1.63 15.48 -10.36
N LEU A 11 0.84 14.67 -11.08
CA LEU A 11 1.38 13.63 -11.97
C LEU A 11 2.13 14.22 -13.17
N ARG A 12 1.61 15.30 -13.78
CA ARG A 12 2.28 16.00 -14.90
C ARG A 12 3.54 16.73 -14.44
N ASP A 13 3.54 17.25 -13.23
CA ASP A 13 4.72 17.87 -12.61
C ASP A 13 5.78 16.80 -12.38
N GLY A 14 5.41 15.68 -11.76
CA GLY A 14 6.33 14.55 -11.55
C GLY A 14 6.89 13.95 -12.86
N ALA A 15 6.08 13.88 -13.92
CA ALA A 15 6.56 13.46 -15.24
C ALA A 15 7.63 14.42 -15.79
N ARG A 16 7.39 15.73 -15.69
CA ARG A 16 8.34 16.78 -16.10
C ARG A 16 9.63 16.73 -15.29
N ASP A 17 9.52 16.59 -13.97
CA ASP A 17 10.67 16.46 -13.06
C ASP A 17 11.51 15.22 -13.37
N SER A 18 10.88 14.18 -13.93
CA SER A 18 11.52 12.93 -14.36
C SER A 18 12.04 12.97 -15.81
N GLY A 19 11.95 14.13 -16.48
CA GLY A 19 12.42 14.31 -17.86
C GLY A 19 11.48 13.80 -18.95
N PHE A 20 10.23 13.48 -18.61
CA PHE A 20 9.21 13.04 -19.57
C PHE A 20 8.23 14.18 -19.94
N GLY A 21 7.63 14.09 -21.13
CA GLY A 21 6.51 14.94 -21.52
C GLY A 21 5.24 14.63 -20.72
N PRO A 22 4.36 15.61 -20.44
CA PRO A 22 3.13 15.40 -19.64
C PRO A 22 2.13 14.40 -20.25
N GLU A 23 2.29 14.03 -21.52
CA GLU A 23 1.50 13.09 -22.31
C GLU A 23 1.69 11.65 -21.80
N ILE A 24 2.86 11.36 -21.23
CA ILE A 24 3.15 10.04 -20.65
C ILE A 24 2.19 9.72 -19.50
N VAL A 25 1.72 10.75 -18.78
CA VAL A 25 0.78 10.57 -17.67
C VAL A 25 -0.52 9.96 -18.14
N THR A 26 -1.05 10.40 -19.29
CA THR A 26 -2.28 9.85 -19.85
C THR A 26 -2.09 8.46 -20.46
N GLN A 27 -0.87 8.11 -20.86
CA GLN A 27 -0.53 6.79 -21.40
C GLN A 27 -0.38 5.76 -20.27
N GLU A 28 0.39 6.10 -19.24
CA GLU A 28 0.70 5.23 -18.10
C GLU A 28 -0.46 5.16 -17.08
N PHE A 29 -1.19 6.26 -16.92
CA PHE A 29 -2.30 6.38 -15.96
C PHE A 29 -3.60 6.79 -16.68
N PRO A 30 -4.19 5.92 -17.50
CA PRO A 30 -5.41 6.23 -18.26
C PRO A 30 -6.63 6.54 -17.38
N ARG A 31 -6.67 6.04 -16.13
CA ARG A 31 -7.69 6.42 -15.12
C ARG A 31 -7.19 7.49 -14.15
N GLY A 32 -6.11 8.17 -14.51
CA GLY A 32 -5.52 9.28 -13.76
C GLY A 32 -5.05 8.89 -12.36
N VAL A 33 -5.42 9.72 -11.38
CA VAL A 33 -5.03 9.58 -9.97
C VAL A 33 -5.29 8.18 -9.41
N ALA A 34 -6.39 7.53 -9.79
CA ALA A 34 -6.73 6.18 -9.34
C ALA A 34 -5.63 5.16 -9.71
N ASP A 35 -5.07 5.27 -10.92
CA ASP A 35 -4.01 4.38 -11.40
C ASP A 35 -2.69 4.70 -10.72
N ALA A 36 -2.40 5.97 -10.46
CA ALA A 36 -1.19 6.38 -9.78
C ALA A 36 -1.18 5.92 -8.29
N ILE A 37 -2.28 6.10 -7.56
CA ILE A 37 -2.42 5.58 -6.18
C ILE A 37 -2.30 4.06 -6.15
N ARG A 38 -2.97 3.37 -7.09
CA ARG A 38 -2.88 1.91 -7.24
C ARG A 38 -1.45 1.48 -7.51
N HIS A 39 -0.74 2.17 -8.41
CA HIS A 39 0.65 1.88 -8.72
C HIS A 39 1.54 2.05 -7.49
N PHE A 40 1.38 3.15 -6.75
CA PHE A 40 2.13 3.41 -5.52
C PHE A 40 1.87 2.37 -4.43
N SER A 41 0.60 1.96 -4.22
CA SER A 41 0.28 0.85 -3.31
C SER A 41 0.97 -0.44 -3.74
N HIS A 42 0.92 -0.78 -5.03
CA HIS A 42 1.58 -1.99 -5.54
C HIS A 42 3.11 -1.92 -5.44
N MET A 43 3.72 -0.73 -5.50
CA MET A 43 5.15 -0.57 -5.25
C MET A 43 5.50 -0.96 -3.82
N ALA A 44 4.70 -0.52 -2.86
CA ALA A 44 4.88 -0.88 -1.46
C ALA A 44 4.68 -2.38 -1.22
N ASP A 45 3.66 -2.98 -1.83
CA ASP A 45 3.42 -4.42 -1.73
C ASP A 45 4.58 -5.23 -2.35
N ARG A 46 5.11 -4.82 -3.52
CA ARG A 46 6.29 -5.46 -4.13
C ARG A 46 7.54 -5.34 -3.25
N HIS A 47 7.76 -4.19 -2.62
CA HIS A 47 8.89 -4.00 -1.73
C HIS A 47 8.78 -4.87 -0.48
N MET A 48 7.58 -4.95 0.10
CA MET A 48 7.27 -5.87 1.20
C MET A 48 7.58 -7.32 0.82
N LEU A 49 7.08 -7.79 -0.32
CA LEU A 49 7.32 -9.15 -0.78
C LEU A 49 8.82 -9.43 -0.98
N ALA A 50 9.55 -8.52 -1.62
CA ALA A 50 10.99 -8.66 -1.83
C ALA A 50 11.78 -8.69 -0.50
N GLY A 51 11.34 -7.95 0.52
CA GLY A 51 11.93 -8.00 1.86
C GLY A 51 11.62 -9.31 2.58
N MET A 52 10.39 -9.81 2.46
CA MET A 52 9.97 -11.08 3.04
C MET A 52 10.70 -12.28 2.42
N GLU A 53 11.02 -12.24 1.12
CA GLU A 53 11.81 -13.26 0.44
C GLU A 53 13.27 -13.33 0.94
N GLN A 54 13.81 -12.22 1.43
CA GLN A 54 15.18 -12.13 1.93
C GLN A 54 15.29 -12.41 3.44
N ALA A 55 14.17 -12.41 4.16
CA ALA A 55 14.13 -12.60 5.60
C ALA A 55 14.23 -14.08 5.97
N ASP A 56 14.87 -14.38 7.11
CA ASP A 56 14.81 -15.71 7.70
C ASP A 56 13.48 -15.88 8.45
N LEU A 57 12.52 -16.52 7.77
CA LEU A 57 11.20 -16.78 8.31
C LEU A 57 11.13 -18.09 9.13
N GLY A 58 12.17 -18.92 9.08
CA GLY A 58 12.16 -20.30 9.63
C GLY A 58 11.82 -20.34 11.12
N ASP A 59 12.40 -19.42 11.87
CA ASP A 59 12.27 -19.34 13.34
C ASP A 59 11.05 -18.53 13.81
N LEU A 60 10.39 -17.81 12.90
CA LEU A 60 9.27 -16.93 13.23
C LEU A 60 7.94 -17.69 13.23
N ARG A 61 7.14 -17.46 14.27
CA ARG A 61 5.72 -17.85 14.32
C ARG A 61 4.93 -17.03 13.29
N ILE A 62 3.77 -17.53 12.89
CA ILE A 62 2.96 -16.91 11.83
C ILE A 62 2.63 -15.43 12.08
N HIS A 63 2.34 -15.05 13.33
CA HIS A 63 2.01 -13.66 13.67
C HIS A 63 3.25 -12.75 13.64
N GLU A 64 4.44 -13.28 13.94
CA GLU A 64 5.71 -12.56 13.83
C GLU A 64 6.05 -12.32 12.35
N ARG A 65 5.80 -13.30 11.48
CA ARG A 65 5.93 -13.12 10.02
C ARG A 65 4.96 -12.08 9.47
N VAL A 66 3.72 -12.06 9.97
CA VAL A 66 2.72 -11.04 9.60
C VAL A 66 3.17 -9.65 10.06
N ALA A 67 3.64 -9.53 11.30
CA ALA A 67 4.18 -8.27 11.83
C ALA A 67 5.34 -7.77 10.98
N LEU A 68 6.31 -8.65 10.67
CA LEU A 68 7.45 -8.34 9.81
C LEU A 68 7.01 -7.84 8.42
N ALA A 69 6.00 -8.46 7.81
CA ALA A 69 5.49 -8.04 6.51
C ALA A 69 4.89 -6.62 6.59
N VAL A 70 4.06 -6.35 7.61
CA VAL A 70 3.47 -5.02 7.83
C VAL A 70 4.55 -3.97 8.09
N GLU A 71 5.53 -4.28 8.94
CA GLU A 71 6.66 -3.39 9.24
C GLU A 71 7.50 -3.10 8.00
N THR A 72 7.85 -4.12 7.21
CA THR A 72 8.62 -3.96 5.96
C THR A 72 7.88 -3.05 4.98
N ARG A 73 6.56 -3.21 4.86
CA ARG A 73 5.74 -2.36 4.01
C ARG A 73 5.71 -0.91 4.51
N LEU A 74 5.55 -0.70 5.81
CA LEU A 74 5.51 0.64 6.41
C LEU A 74 6.87 1.33 6.35
N ALA A 75 7.97 0.59 6.49
CA ALA A 75 9.33 1.10 6.35
C ALA A 75 9.56 1.69 4.94
N PHE A 76 9.11 0.98 3.89
CA PHE A 76 9.13 1.51 2.52
C PHE A 76 8.31 2.80 2.37
N LEU A 77 7.16 2.88 3.05
CA LEU A 77 6.28 4.04 3.01
C LEU A 77 6.78 5.23 3.86
N GLY A 78 7.75 5.02 4.74
CA GLY A 78 8.37 6.02 5.64
C GLY A 78 8.69 7.35 4.96
N PRO A 79 9.50 7.37 3.89
CA PRO A 79 9.84 8.59 3.16
C PRO A 79 8.65 9.27 2.46
N HIS A 80 7.50 8.60 2.38
CA HIS A 80 6.34 9.00 1.59
C HIS A 80 5.06 9.17 2.44
N ARG A 81 5.18 9.40 3.75
CA ARG A 81 4.04 9.55 4.68
C ARG A 81 2.95 10.50 4.21
N GLU A 82 3.30 11.69 3.74
CA GLU A 82 2.32 12.66 3.23
C GLU A 82 1.55 12.12 2.02
N ALA A 83 2.21 11.38 1.12
CA ALA A 83 1.56 10.74 -0.02
C ALA A 83 0.59 9.65 0.43
N VAL A 84 0.94 8.88 1.47
CA VAL A 84 0.03 7.89 2.07
C VAL A 84 -1.18 8.57 2.69
N HIS A 85 -0.97 9.60 3.52
CA HIS A 85 -2.06 10.34 4.16
C HIS A 85 -3.06 10.90 3.13
N ARG A 86 -2.56 11.62 2.11
CA ARG A 86 -3.40 12.15 1.03
C ARG A 86 -4.08 11.06 0.20
N GLY A 87 -3.39 9.94 -0.02
CA GLY A 87 -3.94 8.79 -0.73
C GLY A 87 -5.12 8.18 0.01
N LEU A 88 -5.00 8.01 1.33
CA LEU A 88 -6.09 7.53 2.18
C LEU A 88 -7.28 8.51 2.20
N THR A 89 -7.02 9.82 2.29
CA THR A 89 -8.10 10.83 2.19
C THR A 89 -8.85 10.73 0.87
N TRP A 90 -8.13 10.55 -0.25
CA TRP A 90 -8.74 10.40 -1.57
C TRP A 90 -9.54 9.11 -1.68
N LEU A 91 -9.03 7.99 -1.15
CA LEU A 91 -9.69 6.68 -1.16
C LEU A 91 -10.90 6.60 -0.21
N ALA A 92 -10.96 7.45 0.82
CA ALA A 92 -12.08 7.52 1.76
C ALA A 92 -13.35 8.13 1.12
N LEU A 93 -13.22 8.83 -0.02
CA LEU A 93 -14.38 9.33 -0.76
C LEU A 93 -15.24 8.17 -1.30
N PRO A 94 -16.58 8.23 -1.22
CA PRO A 94 -17.46 7.12 -1.58
C PRO A 94 -17.21 6.54 -2.98
N GLN A 95 -16.95 7.41 -3.97
CA GLN A 95 -16.65 7.01 -5.35
C GLN A 95 -15.34 6.21 -5.50
N ASN A 96 -14.44 6.31 -4.52
CA ASN A 96 -13.12 5.70 -4.51
C ASN A 96 -13.00 4.55 -3.51
N ALA A 97 -13.96 4.41 -2.59
CA ALA A 97 -13.94 3.42 -1.51
C ALA A 97 -13.75 1.99 -2.02
N VAL A 98 -14.36 1.64 -3.16
CA VAL A 98 -14.20 0.32 -3.78
C VAL A 98 -12.75 0.07 -4.20
N LEU A 99 -12.04 1.08 -4.71
CA LEU A 99 -10.62 0.95 -5.02
C LEU A 99 -9.82 0.76 -3.73
N GLY A 100 -10.10 1.56 -2.69
CA GLY A 100 -9.43 1.44 -1.40
C GLY A 100 -9.56 0.03 -0.80
N ALA A 101 -10.77 -0.52 -0.80
CA ALA A 101 -11.03 -1.88 -0.33
C ALA A 101 -10.28 -2.94 -1.16
N ARG A 102 -10.21 -2.79 -2.49
CA ARG A 102 -9.44 -3.71 -3.35
C ARG A 102 -7.94 -3.65 -3.09
N LEU A 103 -7.39 -2.45 -2.89
CA LEU A 103 -5.97 -2.28 -2.57
C LEU A 103 -5.64 -2.92 -1.22
N LEU A 104 -6.45 -2.66 -0.19
CA LEU A 104 -6.27 -3.27 1.12
C LEU A 104 -6.38 -4.80 1.06
N TYR A 105 -7.41 -5.32 0.36
CA TYR A 105 -7.57 -6.76 0.18
C TYR A 105 -6.35 -7.39 -0.49
N ARG A 106 -5.81 -6.73 -1.54
CA ARG A 106 -4.60 -7.20 -2.22
C ARG A 106 -3.40 -7.23 -1.28
N THR A 107 -3.13 -6.16 -0.54
CA THR A 107 -2.02 -6.13 0.43
C THR A 107 -2.15 -7.26 1.45
N VAL A 108 -3.35 -7.49 1.98
CA VAL A 108 -3.64 -8.58 2.91
C VAL A 108 -3.40 -9.95 2.27
N ASP A 109 -3.82 -10.13 1.02
CA ASP A 109 -3.61 -11.37 0.27
C ASP A 109 -2.12 -11.65 0.03
N ASP A 110 -1.37 -10.61 -0.38
CA ASP A 110 0.08 -10.65 -0.59
C ASP A 110 0.82 -10.99 0.73
N ILE A 111 0.39 -10.45 1.88
CA ILE A 111 0.95 -10.82 3.20
C ILE A 111 0.69 -12.30 3.49
N TRP A 112 -0.54 -12.78 3.35
CA TRP A 112 -0.86 -14.18 3.63
C TRP A 112 -0.09 -15.15 2.71
N TYR A 113 0.10 -14.76 1.45
CA TYR A 113 0.95 -15.49 0.51
C TYR A 113 2.40 -15.53 0.99
N ALA A 114 2.98 -14.39 1.39
CA ALA A 114 4.37 -14.29 1.83
C ALA A 114 4.67 -15.09 3.10
N VAL A 115 3.73 -15.16 4.05
CA VAL A 115 3.95 -15.90 5.31
C VAL A 115 3.76 -17.42 5.19
N GLY A 116 3.35 -17.89 4.00
CA GLY A 116 3.21 -19.31 3.67
C GLY A 116 1.88 -19.95 4.07
N ASP A 117 0.85 -19.16 4.40
CA ASP A 117 -0.47 -19.70 4.73
C ASP A 117 -1.20 -20.16 3.47
N ARG A 118 -1.21 -21.48 3.22
CA ARG A 118 -1.97 -22.10 2.11
C ARG A 118 -3.34 -22.62 2.52
N SER A 119 -3.82 -22.30 3.74
CA SER A 119 -5.12 -22.77 4.22
C SER A 119 -6.27 -22.28 3.32
N ALA A 120 -6.94 -23.22 2.64
CA ALA A 120 -8.15 -22.99 1.84
C ALA A 120 -9.44 -23.20 2.65
N ASP A 121 -9.35 -23.18 3.98
CA ASP A 121 -10.45 -23.53 4.87
C ASP A 121 -11.43 -22.35 5.09
N PHE A 122 -12.56 -22.63 5.75
CA PHE A 122 -13.58 -21.67 6.21
C PHE A 122 -13.00 -20.44 6.94
N SER A 123 -11.77 -20.56 7.42
CA SER A 123 -10.92 -19.50 8.00
C SER A 123 -10.43 -18.43 7.01
N PHE A 124 -10.61 -18.59 5.69
CA PHE A 124 -10.02 -17.74 4.65
C PHE A 124 -10.52 -16.29 4.68
N CYS A 125 -11.84 -16.08 4.69
CA CYS A 125 -12.44 -14.73 4.74
C CYS A 125 -12.21 -14.07 6.10
N THR A 126 -12.34 -14.82 7.20
CA THR A 126 -12.16 -14.29 8.56
C THR A 126 -10.71 -13.87 8.82
N LYS A 127 -9.71 -14.68 8.42
CA LYS A 127 -8.29 -14.30 8.52
C LYS A 127 -7.98 -13.03 7.75
N ARG A 128 -8.49 -12.91 6.53
CA ARG A 128 -8.31 -11.70 5.69
C ARG A 128 -9.01 -10.48 6.26
N GLY A 129 -10.23 -10.64 6.79
CA GLY A 129 -10.95 -9.56 7.45
C GLY A 129 -10.23 -9.04 8.69
N LEU A 130 -9.73 -9.93 9.55
CA LEU A 130 -8.96 -9.55 10.74
C LEU A 130 -7.65 -8.85 10.35
N LEU A 131 -6.90 -9.40 9.40
CA LEU A 131 -5.65 -8.79 8.94
C LEU A 131 -5.90 -7.44 8.24
N ALA A 132 -7.00 -7.28 7.49
CA ALA A 132 -7.39 -5.99 6.94
C ALA A 132 -7.63 -4.95 8.03
N GLY A 133 -8.28 -5.34 9.13
CA GLY A 133 -8.45 -4.51 10.32
C GLY A 133 -7.11 -4.07 10.91
N VAL A 134 -6.18 -5.02 11.10
CA VAL A 134 -4.82 -4.74 11.62
C VAL A 134 -4.03 -3.83 10.69
N VAL A 135 -3.95 -4.14 9.39
CA VAL A 135 -3.22 -3.30 8.42
C VAL A 135 -3.79 -1.89 8.39
N GLY A 136 -5.12 -1.77 8.39
CA GLY A 136 -5.81 -0.48 8.41
C GLY A 136 -5.50 0.32 9.67
N SER A 137 -5.68 -0.27 10.85
CA SER A 137 -5.45 0.43 12.12
C SER A 137 -3.97 0.77 12.34
N THR A 138 -3.05 -0.16 12.03
CA THR A 138 -1.61 0.09 12.13
C THR A 138 -1.17 1.18 11.19
N THR A 139 -1.69 1.25 9.95
CA THR A 139 -1.36 2.34 9.02
C THR A 139 -1.84 3.70 9.54
N LEU A 140 -3.05 3.76 10.10
CA LEU A 140 -3.60 4.99 10.68
C LEU A 140 -2.81 5.44 11.91
N PHE A 141 -2.49 4.52 12.81
CA PHE A 141 -1.66 4.80 13.98
C PHE A 141 -0.26 5.26 13.56
N TRP A 142 0.36 4.55 12.64
CA TRP A 142 1.67 4.90 12.08
C TRP A 142 1.66 6.30 11.48
N LEU A 143 0.59 6.74 10.80
CA LEU A 143 0.48 8.11 10.25
C LEU A 143 0.37 9.21 11.31
N ASP A 144 -0.28 8.91 12.44
CA ASP A 144 -0.42 9.84 13.57
C ASP A 144 0.83 9.85 14.46
N ASP A 145 1.61 8.77 14.45
CA ASP A 145 2.82 8.65 15.23
C ASP A 145 3.86 9.69 14.80
N ARG A 146 4.07 10.68 15.68
CA ARG A 146 5.07 11.76 15.57
C ARG A 146 6.26 11.52 16.48
N SER A 147 6.46 10.29 16.95
CA SER A 147 7.56 9.98 17.86
C SER A 147 8.91 10.24 17.16
N GLU A 148 9.68 11.15 17.74
CA GLU A 148 11.10 11.43 17.43
C GLU A 148 12.02 10.36 18.03
#